data_AF-A0A0C1IH02-F1
#
_entry.id   AF-A0A0C1IH02-F1
#
_cell.length_a   1.000
_cell.length_b   1.000
_cell.length_c   1.000
_cell.angle_alpha   90.00
_cell.angle_beta   90.00
_cell.angle_gamma   90.00
#
_symmetry.space_group_name_H-M   'P 1'
#
loop_
_entity.id
_entity.type
_entity.pdbx_description
1 polymer ?
#
loop_
_entity_poly.entity_id
_entity_poly.type
_entity_poly.pdbx_seq_one_letter_code
_entity_poly.pdbx_strand_id
1 'polypeptide(L)'
;VTITEPPVLAATTVGNNVDCFGTATGSATVNVTGGTAPFTYNWNTLPAQTGVTATGLTAGTYTVTVTDAAGCITTTTVTITEPTLLTASTIGSNASCFGTATGSATVNVTGGTAPFTYSWNTSP
;
A
#
# COMPACT_ATOMS: atom_id res chain seq x y z
N VAL A 1 20.93 21.47 -41.14
CA VAL A 1 19.69 21.08 -40.45
C VAL A 1 20.06 20.00 -39.45
N THR A 2 20.13 20.34 -38.17
CA THR A 2 20.34 19.34 -37.11
C THR A 2 19.00 18.69 -36.83
N ILE A 3 18.86 17.40 -37.17
CA ILE A 3 17.71 16.60 -36.77
C ILE A 3 17.91 16.32 -35.27
N THR A 4 17.18 17.04 -34.42
CA THR A 4 17.09 16.69 -33.00
C THR A 4 16.02 15.61 -32.87
N GLU A 5 16.42 14.41 -32.46
CA GLU A 5 15.50 13.32 -32.12
C GLU A 5 14.50 13.82 -31.05
N PRO A 6 13.19 13.56 -31.20
CA PRO A 6 12.22 13.90 -30.17
C PRO A 6 12.61 13.25 -28.84
N PRO A 7 12.45 13.94 -27.69
CA PRO A 7 12.71 13.33 -26.40
C PRO A 7 11.91 12.04 -26.23
N VAL A 8 12.61 10.92 -26.02
CA VAL A 8 11.97 9.60 -25.82
C VAL A 8 10.96 9.67 -24.68
N LEU A 9 9.79 9.07 -24.88
CA LEU A 9 8.78 8.95 -23.84
C LEU A 9 9.28 8.00 -22.75
N ALA A 10 9.47 8.51 -21.55
CA ALA A 10 9.83 7.72 -20.38
C ALA A 10 8.83 7.99 -19.24
N ALA A 11 8.47 6.93 -18.50
CA ALA A 11 7.59 7.02 -17.35
C ALA A 11 8.23 6.33 -16.14
N THR A 12 8.08 6.94 -14.97
CA THR A 12 8.46 6.36 -13.68
C THR A 12 7.27 6.40 -12.74
N THR A 13 7.21 5.46 -11.79
CA THR A 13 6.13 5.39 -10.81
C THR A 13 6.65 5.47 -9.40
N VAL A 14 5.92 6.20 -8.56
CA VAL A 14 6.15 6.27 -7.11
C VAL A 14 4.88 5.76 -6.43
N GLY A 15 5.04 4.82 -5.50
CA GLY A 15 3.95 4.21 -4.76
C GLY A 15 3.99 4.59 -3.28
N ASN A 16 2.80 4.71 -2.68
CA ASN A 16 2.59 4.76 -1.25
C ASN A 16 1.89 3.47 -0.83
N ASN A 17 2.47 2.78 0.15
CA ASN A 17 1.97 1.52 0.67
C ASN A 17 0.64 1.71 1.42
N VAL A 18 -0.06 0.60 1.62
CA VAL A 18 -1.27 0.55 2.45
C VAL A 18 -0.86 0.68 3.92
N ASP A 19 -1.64 1.44 4.69
CA ASP A 19 -1.33 1.72 6.11
C ASP A 19 -1.68 0.56 7.05
N CYS A 20 -2.72 -0.20 6.70
CA CYS A 20 -3.29 -1.27 7.51
C CYS A 20 -3.56 -2.50 6.65
N PHE A 21 -3.35 -3.69 7.21
CA PHE A 21 -3.66 -4.94 6.51
C PHE A 21 -5.11 -4.95 5.99
N GLY A 22 -5.28 -5.23 4.70
CA GLY A 22 -6.57 -5.37 4.04
C GLY A 22 -7.29 -4.06 3.70
N THR A 23 -6.67 -2.90 3.93
CA THR A 23 -7.26 -1.62 3.51
C THR A 23 -6.84 -1.25 2.08
N ALA A 24 -7.59 -0.33 1.48
CA ALA A 24 -7.31 0.19 0.14
C ALA A 24 -6.82 1.65 0.25
N THR A 25 -5.82 1.91 1.10
CA THR A 25 -5.27 3.28 1.29
C THR A 25 -4.04 3.57 0.43
N GLY A 26 -3.53 2.57 -0.28
CA GLY A 26 -2.38 2.73 -1.16
C GLY A 26 -2.66 3.67 -2.33
N SER A 27 -1.60 4.28 -2.84
CA SER A 27 -1.66 5.14 -4.03
C SER A 27 -0.41 4.99 -4.89
N ALA A 28 -0.53 5.33 -6.17
CA ALA A 28 0.58 5.34 -7.10
C ALA A 28 0.48 6.54 -8.04
N THR A 29 1.58 7.26 -8.22
CA THR A 29 1.67 8.41 -9.12
C THR A 29 2.69 8.14 -10.21
N VAL A 30 2.34 8.43 -11.46
CA VAL A 30 3.24 8.34 -12.59
C VAL A 30 3.85 9.71 -12.91
N ASN A 31 5.16 9.74 -13.15
CA ASN A 31 5.89 10.90 -13.64
C ASN A 31 6.39 10.59 -15.05
N VAL A 32 5.99 11.40 -16.02
CA VAL A 32 6.35 11.24 -17.43
C VAL A 32 7.37 12.31 -17.81
N THR A 33 8.39 11.92 -18.57
CA THR A 33 9.40 12.80 -19.14
C THR A 33 9.54 12.52 -20.64
N GLY A 34 9.69 13.58 -21.43
CA GLY A 34 9.69 13.48 -22.89
C GLY A 34 8.29 13.29 -23.50
N GLY A 35 8.23 12.83 -24.76
CA GLY A 35 6.98 12.61 -25.49
C GLY A 35 6.20 13.88 -25.85
N THR A 36 5.02 13.69 -26.47
CA THR A 36 4.15 14.78 -26.93
C THR A 36 2.83 14.81 -26.17
N ALA A 37 2.55 15.92 -25.45
CA ALA A 37 1.27 16.11 -24.77
C ALA A 37 0.10 16.30 -25.78
N PRO A 38 -1.15 15.93 -25.43
CA PRO A 38 -1.59 15.35 -24.15
C PRO A 38 -1.21 13.87 -23.97
N PHE A 39 -1.07 13.45 -22.71
CA PHE A 39 -0.83 12.06 -22.34
C PHE A 39 -2.13 11.40 -21.85
N THR A 40 -2.29 10.12 -22.16
CA THR A 40 -3.36 9.27 -21.64
C THR A 40 -2.76 8.21 -20.72
N TYR A 41 -3.44 7.94 -19.60
CA TYR A 41 -3.01 6.97 -18.61
C TYR A 41 -4.06 5.87 -18.53
N ASN A 42 -3.60 4.62 -18.38
CA ASN A 42 -4.48 3.49 -18.15
C ASN A 42 -3.86 2.56 -17.12
N TRP A 43 -4.43 2.56 -15.92
CA TRP A 43 -4.03 1.68 -14.83
C TRP A 43 -4.77 0.34 -14.91
N ASN A 44 -4.09 -0.75 -14.60
CA ASN A 44 -4.67 -2.11 -14.50
C ASN A 44 -5.54 -2.31 -13.23
N THR A 45 -6.24 -1.28 -12.78
CA THR A 45 -7.13 -1.32 -11.61
C THR A 45 -8.55 -1.71 -11.99
N LEU A 46 -9.38 -2.05 -10.99
CA LEU A 46 -10.81 -2.33 -11.15
C LEU A 46 -11.61 -1.45 -10.18
N PRO A 47 -12.36 -0.44 -10.66
CA PRO A 47 -12.45 0.01 -12.06
C PRO A 47 -11.12 0.60 -12.59
N ALA A 48 -10.97 0.63 -13.91
CA ALA A 48 -9.78 1.20 -14.54
C ALA A 48 -9.69 2.70 -14.23
N GLN A 49 -8.51 3.14 -13.76
CA GLN A 49 -8.22 4.55 -13.50
C GLN A 49 -7.43 5.14 -14.66
N THR A 50 -7.69 6.39 -15.02
CA THR A 50 -7.05 7.10 -16.14
C THR A 50 -6.36 8.40 -15.73
N GLY A 51 -6.23 8.64 -14.42
CA GLY A 51 -5.51 9.77 -13.87
C GLY A 51 -4.01 9.55 -13.79
N VAL A 52 -3.27 10.64 -13.56
CA VAL A 52 -1.83 10.61 -13.23
C VAL A 52 -1.57 9.84 -11.93
N THR A 53 -2.50 9.94 -10.98
CA THR A 53 -2.46 9.21 -9.72
C THR A 53 -3.59 8.20 -9.66
N ALA A 54 -3.25 6.96 -9.41
CA ALA A 54 -4.20 5.93 -9.00
C ALA A 54 -4.28 5.89 -7.46
N THR A 55 -5.49 5.90 -6.93
CA THR A 55 -5.75 5.86 -5.48
C THR A 55 -6.66 4.70 -5.14
N GLY A 56 -6.80 4.38 -3.86
CA GLY A 56 -7.69 3.29 -3.45
C GLY A 56 -7.08 1.92 -3.74
N LEU A 57 -5.75 1.81 -3.71
CA LEU A 57 -5.02 0.59 -4.07
C LEU A 57 -4.84 -0.29 -2.84
N THR A 58 -5.05 -1.59 -3.00
CA THR A 58 -4.70 -2.63 -2.02
C THR A 58 -3.26 -3.09 -2.23
N ALA A 59 -2.73 -3.96 -1.38
CA ALA A 59 -1.46 -4.61 -1.67
C ALA A 59 -1.54 -5.37 -3.00
N GLY A 60 -0.52 -5.20 -3.84
CA GLY A 60 -0.51 -5.73 -5.20
C GLY A 60 0.49 -5.03 -6.10
N THR A 61 0.62 -5.51 -7.33
CA THR A 61 1.42 -4.85 -8.37
C THR A 61 0.50 -4.20 -9.38
N TYR A 62 0.72 -2.92 -9.61
CA TYR A 62 -0.05 -2.12 -10.57
C TYR A 62 0.85 -1.68 -11.72
N THR A 63 0.28 -1.70 -12.92
CA THR A 63 0.92 -1.28 -14.15
C THR A 63 0.12 -0.13 -14.72
N VAL A 64 0.82 0.94 -15.07
CA VAL A 64 0.25 2.04 -15.85
C VAL A 64 0.81 2.01 -17.26
N THR A 65 -0.09 2.08 -18.23
CA THR A 65 0.24 2.33 -19.63
C THR A 65 0.04 3.82 -19.90
N VAL A 66 1.09 4.48 -20.39
CA VAL A 66 1.06 5.88 -20.78
C VAL A 66 1.19 5.96 -22.29
N THR A 67 0.24 6.62 -22.94
CA THR A 67 0.29 6.87 -24.39
C THR A 67 0.29 8.36 -24.64
N ASP A 68 1.23 8.84 -25.45
CA ASP A 68 1.34 10.24 -25.84
C ASP A 68 0.48 10.57 -27.08
N ALA A 69 0.40 11.85 -27.46
CA ALA A 69 -0.38 12.30 -28.59
C ALA A 69 0.16 11.86 -29.96
N ALA A 70 1.43 11.47 -30.02
CA ALA A 70 2.07 10.92 -31.22
C ALA A 70 1.85 9.40 -31.35
N GLY A 71 1.23 8.77 -30.36
CA GLY A 71 0.97 7.32 -30.32
C GLY A 71 2.13 6.50 -29.74
N CYS A 72 3.15 7.12 -29.17
CA CYS A 72 4.18 6.43 -28.42
C CYS A 72 3.60 5.89 -27.11
N ILE A 73 3.93 4.63 -26.79
CA ILE A 73 3.42 3.93 -25.61
C ILE A 73 4.61 3.56 -24.72
N THR A 74 4.49 3.84 -23.42
CA THR A 74 5.38 3.31 -22.39
C THR A 74 4.58 2.67 -21.27
N THR A 75 5.16 1.70 -20.58
CA THR A 75 4.56 1.09 -19.40
C THR A 75 5.52 1.18 -18.23
N THR A 76 4.98 1.33 -17.02
CA THR A 76 5.77 1.23 -15.79
C THR A 76 4.93 0.54 -14.71
N THR A 77 5.64 -0.09 -13.77
CA THR A 77 5.06 -0.91 -12.72
C THR A 77 5.39 -0.35 -11.34
N VAL A 78 4.48 -0.54 -10.41
CA VAL A 78 4.67 -0.18 -9.00
C VAL A 78 4.09 -1.28 -8.13
N THR A 79 4.83 -1.64 -7.07
CA THR A 79 4.36 -2.60 -6.08
C THR A 79 3.92 -1.85 -4.84
N ILE A 80 2.67 -2.06 -4.46
CA ILE A 80 2.08 -1.57 -3.21
C ILE A 80 2.11 -2.73 -2.22
N THR A 81 2.69 -2.50 -1.05
CA THR A 81 2.75 -3.49 0.04
C THR A 81 1.82 -3.09 1.17
N GLU A 82 1.51 -4.04 2.05
CA GLU A 82 0.74 -3.80 3.28
C GLU A 82 1.44 -4.47 4.48
N PRO A 83 1.15 -4.00 5.72
CA PRO A 83 1.63 -4.67 6.92
C PRO A 83 1.02 -6.05 7.06
N THR A 84 1.71 -6.97 7.75
CA THR A 84 1.15 -8.27 8.13
C THR A 84 -0.09 -8.12 9.02
N LEU A 85 -1.04 -9.06 8.92
CA LEU A 85 -2.23 -9.08 9.77
C LEU A 85 -1.87 -9.02 11.26
N LEU A 86 -2.46 -8.06 11.97
CA LEU A 86 -2.33 -7.95 13.41
C LEU A 86 -3.16 -9.06 14.09
N THR A 87 -2.50 -9.91 14.87
CA THR A 87 -3.13 -10.94 15.67
C THR A 87 -2.68 -10.82 17.12
N ALA A 88 -3.61 -10.97 18.06
CA ALA A 88 -3.33 -10.96 19.48
C ALA A 88 -3.83 -12.27 20.11
N SER A 89 -3.01 -12.88 20.94
CA SER A 89 -3.36 -14.08 21.72
C SER A 89 -3.08 -13.82 23.19
N THR A 90 -4.06 -14.10 24.04
CA THR A 90 -3.94 -13.98 25.49
C THR A 90 -3.60 -15.34 26.09
N ILE A 91 -2.53 -15.39 26.88
CA ILE A 91 -2.17 -16.55 27.68
C ILE A 91 -2.34 -16.15 29.15
N GLY A 92 -3.07 -16.94 29.93
CA GLY A 92 -3.29 -16.66 31.34
C GLY A 92 -3.06 -17.87 32.24
N SER A 93 -2.67 -17.62 33.48
CA SER A 93 -2.59 -18.62 34.54
C SER A 93 -3.60 -18.29 35.63
N ASN A 94 -4.42 -19.28 36.01
CA ASN A 94 -5.40 -19.11 37.08
C ASN A 94 -4.71 -18.91 38.44
N ALA A 95 -5.34 -18.14 39.33
CA ALA A 95 -4.93 -18.08 40.72
C ALA A 95 -5.04 -19.48 41.34
N SER A 96 -4.00 -19.92 42.03
CA SER A 96 -3.89 -21.28 42.56
C SER A 96 -4.80 -21.55 43.77
N CYS A 97 -5.43 -20.50 44.33
CA CYS A 97 -6.33 -20.61 45.47
C CYS A 97 -7.33 -19.44 45.52
N PHE A 98 -8.52 -19.69 46.09
CA PHE A 98 -9.56 -18.68 46.31
C PHE A 98 -9.02 -17.53 47.18
N GLY A 99 -9.18 -16.28 46.72
CA GLY A 99 -8.74 -15.07 47.43
C GLY A 99 -7.27 -14.69 47.23
N THR A 100 -6.52 -15.40 46.39
CA THR A 100 -5.13 -15.03 46.04
C THR A 100 -5.07 -14.30 44.70
N ALA A 101 -4.35 -13.17 44.65
CA ALA A 101 -4.15 -12.40 43.42
C ALA A 101 -2.91 -12.88 42.63
N THR A 102 -2.72 -14.21 42.51
CA THR A 102 -1.55 -14.79 41.81
C THR A 102 -1.82 -15.11 40.35
N GLY A 103 -3.03 -14.84 39.85
CA GLY A 103 -3.36 -14.99 38.44
C GLY A 103 -2.53 -14.04 37.57
N SER A 104 -2.14 -14.49 36.38
CA SER A 104 -1.42 -13.66 35.41
C SER A 104 -2.10 -13.75 34.06
N ALA A 105 -2.00 -12.68 33.27
CA ALA A 105 -2.41 -12.68 31.88
C ALA A 105 -1.34 -11.94 31.07
N THR A 106 -0.92 -12.54 29.97
CA THR A 106 0.07 -12.03 29.02
C THR A 106 -0.57 -11.96 27.64
N VAL A 107 -0.36 -10.87 26.90
CA VAL A 107 -0.78 -10.76 25.51
C VAL A 107 0.45 -10.91 24.62
N ASN A 108 0.39 -11.87 23.70
CA ASN A 108 1.34 -12.01 22.61
C ASN A 108 0.71 -11.41 21.35
N VAL A 109 1.37 -10.39 20.79
CA VAL A 109 0.96 -9.76 19.53
C VAL A 109 1.90 -10.20 18.42
N THR A 110 1.37 -10.57 17.26
CA THR A 110 2.16 -10.79 16.05
C THR A 110 1.56 -10.02 14.87
N GLY A 111 2.42 -9.51 13.98
CA GLY A 111 2.05 -8.66 12.85
C GLY A 111 1.66 -7.22 13.23
N GLY A 112 0.96 -6.52 12.33
CA GLY A 112 0.58 -5.11 12.44
C GLY A 112 1.72 -4.10 12.26
N THR A 113 1.39 -2.81 12.42
CA THR A 113 2.35 -1.69 12.40
C THR A 113 2.44 -1.08 13.79
N ALA A 114 3.64 -1.02 14.36
CA ALA A 114 3.88 -0.37 15.65
C ALA A 114 3.68 1.16 15.54
N PRO A 115 3.33 1.86 16.65
CA PRO A 115 3.21 1.38 18.03
C PRO A 115 1.85 0.74 18.38
N PHE A 116 1.85 -0.22 19.33
CA PHE A 116 0.63 -0.85 19.86
C PHE A 116 0.22 -0.25 21.21
N THR A 117 -1.10 -0.09 21.41
CA THR A 117 -1.68 0.32 22.68
C THR A 117 -2.40 -0.86 23.32
N TYR A 118 -2.05 -1.18 24.56
CA TYR A 118 -2.66 -2.26 25.34
C TYR A 118 -3.58 -1.67 26.41
N SER A 119 -4.81 -2.18 26.49
CA SER A 119 -5.73 -1.86 27.57
C SER A 119 -6.20 -3.15 28.22
N TRP A 120 -6.01 -3.24 29.53
CA TRP A 120 -6.37 -4.41 30.33
C TRP A 120 -7.52 -4.02 31.26
N ASN A 121 -8.64 -4.75 31.18
CA ASN A 121 -9.68 -4.67 32.19
C ASN A 121 -9.34 -5.69 33.30
N THR A 122 -9.21 -5.21 34.53
CA THR A 122 -8.95 -6.03 35.72
C THR A 122 -10.11 -6.03 36.70
N SER A 123 -11.30 -5.60 36.26
CA SER A 123 -12.50 -5.51 37.10
C SER A 123 -13.47 -6.63 36.73
N PRO A 124 -13.92 -7.45 37.68
CA PRO A 124 -14.85 -8.55 37.41
C PRO A 124 -16.21 -8.09 36.87
#